data_AF-A0A5C5W0S2-F1
#
_entry.id   AF-A0A5C5W0S2-F1
#
_cell.length_a   1.000
_cell.length_b   1.000
_cell.length_c   1.000
_cell.angle_alpha   90.00
_cell.angle_beta   90.00
_cell.angle_gamma   90.00
#
_symmetry.space_group_name_H-M   'P 1'
#
loop_
_entity.id
_entity.type
_entity.pdbx_description
1 polymer ?
#
loop_
_entity_poly.entity_id
_entity_poly.type
_entity_poly.pdbx_seq_one_letter_code
_entity_poly.pdbx_strand_id
1 'polypeptide(L)'
;MDELIVAYLGFAKSYYVKNGTLTGAYRNIGDALRPLTTLYGRTRVADFGPSALKAVRQAMIDTDLCRRTINNRINRIRRVFKWGVENEFVPADILHGLQAVAPLKFGRCNVREAEPVKPVPENLIEPVLKLVAPQVAAMVRPQLLIGMRPAAAEDSGTTCSAAPEIRSARGKRAQTALLSR
;
A
#
# COMPACT_ATOMS: atom_id res chain seq x y z
N MET A 1 0.11 24.12 -5.82
CA MET A 1 0.15 22.68 -5.51
C MET A 1 0.40 22.49 -4.02
N ASP A 2 1.32 23.27 -3.45
CA ASP A 2 1.67 23.22 -2.03
C ASP A 2 0.48 23.32 -1.08
N GLU A 3 -0.48 24.20 -1.34
CA GLU A 3 -1.70 24.32 -0.51
C GLU A 3 -2.49 23.00 -0.41
N LEU A 4 -2.74 22.34 -1.55
CA LEU A 4 -3.40 21.02 -1.61
C LEU A 4 -2.59 19.97 -0.84
N ILE A 5 -1.26 19.96 -1.01
CA ILE A 5 -0.37 19.01 -0.36
C ILE A 5 -0.38 19.20 1.15
N VAL A 6 -0.26 20.44 1.63
CA VAL A 6 -0.26 20.78 3.06
C VAL A 6 -1.60 20.42 3.68
N ALA A 7 -2.72 20.79 3.04
CA ALA A 7 -4.06 20.46 3.49
C ALA A 7 -4.26 18.93 3.58
N TYR A 8 -3.85 18.18 2.55
CA TYR A 8 -3.95 16.72 2.55
C TYR A 8 -3.06 16.08 3.61
N LEU A 9 -1.84 16.58 3.84
CA LEU A 9 -0.95 16.06 4.88
C LEU A 9 -1.51 16.32 6.28
N GLY A 10 -2.21 17.44 6.49
CA GLY A 10 -2.97 17.72 7.71
C GLY A 10 -4.07 16.68 7.94
N PHE A 11 -4.89 16.43 6.93
CA PHE A 11 -5.91 15.37 6.97
C PHE A 11 -5.30 13.97 7.19
N ALA A 12 -4.25 13.63 6.44
CA ALA A 12 -3.62 12.32 6.52
C ALA A 12 -3.04 12.04 7.92
N LYS A 13 -2.61 13.07 8.64
CA LYS A 13 -2.07 12.96 10.00
C LYS A 13 -3.13 12.56 11.02
N SER A 14 -4.38 13.01 10.88
CA SER A 14 -5.49 12.60 11.76
C SER A 14 -6.16 11.31 11.28
N TYR A 15 -6.24 11.10 9.97
CA TYR A 15 -6.96 9.97 9.38
C TYR A 15 -6.18 8.65 9.45
N TYR A 16 -4.87 8.67 9.16
CA TYR A 16 -4.05 7.45 9.10
C TYR A 16 -3.40 7.12 10.46
N VAL A 17 -4.21 7.06 11.51
CA VAL A 17 -3.81 6.78 12.89
C VAL A 17 -4.38 5.43 13.35
N LYS A 18 -3.57 4.61 14.01
CA LYS A 18 -4.00 3.40 14.72
C LYS A 18 -3.44 3.45 16.14
N ASN A 19 -4.29 3.31 17.16
CA ASN A 19 -3.91 3.36 18.57
C ASN A 19 -3.12 4.63 18.94
N GLY A 20 -3.57 5.80 18.48
CA GLY A 20 -2.88 7.09 18.72
C GLY A 20 -1.55 7.26 17.96
N THR A 21 -1.11 6.25 17.21
CA THR A 21 0.16 6.29 16.46
C THR A 21 -0.08 6.40 14.96
N LEU A 22 0.72 7.22 14.28
CA LEU A 22 0.68 7.33 12.82
C LEU A 22 1.05 5.99 12.17
N THR A 23 0.19 5.53 11.27
CA THR A 23 0.47 4.32 10.51
C THR A 23 1.53 4.57 9.44
N GLY A 24 2.19 3.50 8.98
CA GLY A 24 3.15 3.58 7.87
C GLY A 24 2.56 4.14 6.56
N ALA A 25 1.23 4.24 6.44
CA ALA A 25 0.56 4.90 5.32
C ALA A 25 0.93 6.38 5.21
N TYR A 26 1.07 7.08 6.34
CA TYR A 26 1.46 8.50 6.36
C TYR A 26 2.85 8.73 5.74
N ARG A 27 3.85 7.94 6.16
CA ARG A 27 5.21 8.00 5.60
C ARG A 27 5.21 7.70 4.10
N ASN A 28 4.45 6.68 3.71
CA ASN A 28 4.26 6.26 2.32
C ASN A 28 3.63 7.34 1.41
N ILE A 29 2.78 8.20 1.97
CA ILE A 29 2.21 9.36 1.28
C ILE A 29 3.30 10.42 1.09
N GLY A 30 4.07 10.74 2.13
CA GLY A 30 5.19 11.68 2.05
C GLY A 30 6.20 11.29 0.96
N ASP A 31 6.60 10.02 0.90
CA ASP A 31 7.52 9.51 -0.12
C ASP A 31 6.93 9.56 -1.55
N ALA A 32 5.60 9.44 -1.69
CA ALA A 32 4.93 9.57 -2.97
C ALA A 32 4.86 11.03 -3.44
N LEU A 33 4.68 11.97 -2.52
CA LEU A 33 4.54 13.39 -2.81
C LEU A 33 5.88 14.10 -3.03
N ARG A 34 7.00 13.59 -2.50
CA ARG A 34 8.33 14.21 -2.66
C ARG A 34 8.67 14.62 -4.10
N PRO A 35 8.63 13.75 -5.13
CA PRO A 35 8.94 14.16 -6.50
C PRO A 35 7.91 15.12 -7.11
N LEU A 36 6.64 15.07 -6.66
CA LEU A 36 5.62 16.04 -7.06
C LEU A 36 5.95 17.43 -6.51
N THR A 37 6.31 17.53 -5.24
CA THR A 37 6.68 18.80 -4.59
C THR A 37 7.96 19.37 -5.21
N THR A 38 8.97 18.54 -5.49
CA THR A 38 10.23 18.98 -6.10
C THR A 38 10.03 19.58 -7.50
N LEU A 39 9.20 18.95 -8.34
CA LEU A 39 9.01 19.40 -9.73
C LEU A 39 7.91 20.45 -9.90
N TYR A 40 6.83 20.37 -9.12
CA TYR A 40 5.58 21.11 -9.36
C TYR A 40 4.99 21.77 -8.10
N GLY A 41 5.74 21.91 -7.00
CA GLY A 41 5.21 22.50 -5.75
C GLY A 41 4.60 23.90 -5.91
N ARG A 42 5.29 24.75 -6.69
CA ARG A 42 4.86 26.13 -6.99
C ARG A 42 3.82 26.25 -8.12
N THR A 43 3.54 25.17 -8.84
CA THR A 43 2.57 25.18 -9.94
C THR A 43 1.15 25.24 -9.40
N ARG A 44 0.25 25.98 -10.07
CA ARG A 44 -1.17 25.99 -9.67
C ARG A 44 -1.77 24.61 -9.93
N VAL A 45 -2.73 24.22 -9.09
CA VAL A 45 -3.40 22.91 -9.20
C VAL A 45 -4.13 22.78 -10.54
N ALA A 46 -4.71 23.87 -11.04
CA ALA A 46 -5.40 23.92 -12.33
C ALA A 46 -4.46 23.67 -13.54
N ASP A 47 -3.16 23.96 -13.40
CA ASP A 47 -2.18 23.78 -14.47
C ASP A 47 -1.55 22.37 -14.45
N PHE A 48 -1.94 21.53 -13.48
CA PHE A 48 -1.37 20.20 -13.31
C PHE A 48 -2.13 19.15 -14.13
N GLY A 49 -1.57 18.79 -15.29
CA GLY A 49 -2.19 17.84 -16.21
C GLY A 49 -1.56 16.44 -16.26
N PRO A 50 -2.07 15.57 -17.14
CA PRO A 50 -1.55 14.22 -17.39
C PRO A 50 -0.06 14.20 -17.77
N SER A 51 0.41 15.20 -18.51
CA SER A 51 1.82 15.33 -18.91
C SER A 51 2.73 15.60 -17.72
N ALA A 52 2.29 16.44 -16.78
CA ALA A 52 3.02 16.69 -15.53
C ALA A 52 3.11 15.42 -14.66
N LEU A 53 2.03 14.63 -14.59
CA LEU A 53 2.06 13.34 -13.89
C LEU A 53 3.01 12.33 -14.54
N LYS A 54 3.15 12.35 -15.88
CA LYS A 54 4.16 11.55 -16.58
C LYS A 54 5.59 12.01 -16.28
N ALA A 55 5.82 13.32 -16.15
CA ALA A 55 7.13 13.85 -15.74
C ALA A 55 7.49 13.43 -14.30
N VAL A 56 6.54 13.50 -13.37
CA VAL A 56 6.72 12.98 -11.99
C VAL A 56 7.04 11.49 -12.00
N ARG A 57 6.37 10.72 -12.86
CA ARG A 57 6.68 9.29 -13.06
C ARG A 57 8.09 9.09 -13.58
N GLN A 58 8.55 9.92 -14.51
CA GLN A 58 9.90 9.83 -15.06
C GLN A 58 10.95 10.07 -13.97
N ALA A 59 10.79 11.10 -13.14
CA ALA A 59 11.69 11.32 -12.01
C ALA A 59 11.73 10.14 -11.01
N MET A 60 10.64 9.38 -10.88
CA MET A 60 10.64 8.14 -10.09
C MET A 60 11.37 6.97 -10.80
N ILE A 61 11.39 6.95 -12.13
CA ILE A 61 12.17 5.98 -12.91
C ILE A 61 13.66 6.31 -12.80
N ASP A 62 14.02 7.59 -12.89
CA ASP A 62 15.41 8.06 -12.84
C ASP A 62 16.07 7.81 -11.47
N THR A 63 15.26 7.65 -10.42
CA THR A 63 15.72 7.26 -9.06
C THR A 63 15.83 5.73 -8.88
N ASP A 64 15.78 4.97 -9.98
CA ASP A 64 15.82 3.51 -10.02
C ASP A 64 14.82 2.86 -9.04
N LEU A 65 13.56 3.32 -9.04
CA LEU A 65 12.50 2.65 -8.28
C LEU A 65 11.90 1.50 -9.08
N CYS A 66 11.50 0.43 -8.39
CA CYS A 66 10.82 -0.67 -9.06
C CYS A 66 9.41 -0.25 -9.53
N ARG A 67 8.95 -0.83 -10.64
CA ARG A 67 7.66 -0.53 -11.27
C ARG A 67 6.48 -0.55 -10.30
N ARG A 68 6.43 -1.56 -9.41
CA ARG A 68 5.35 -1.71 -8.41
C ARG A 68 5.30 -0.50 -7.47
N THR A 69 6.46 -0.03 -7.01
CA THR A 69 6.57 1.16 -6.14
C THR A 69 6.13 2.41 -6.87
N ILE A 70 6.55 2.58 -8.13
CA ILE A 70 6.15 3.74 -8.96
C ILE A 70 4.63 3.78 -9.11
N ASN A 71 4.01 2.67 -9.53
CA ASN A 71 2.56 2.58 -9.69
C ASN A 71 1.82 2.86 -8.36
N ASN A 72 2.32 2.33 -7.24
CA ASN A 72 1.76 2.59 -5.92
C ASN A 72 1.84 4.08 -5.54
N ARG A 73 2.96 4.74 -5.80
CA ARG A 73 3.14 6.18 -5.53
C ARG A 73 2.23 7.04 -6.42
N ILE A 74 2.13 6.73 -7.71
CA ILE A 74 1.20 7.42 -8.63
C ILE A 74 -0.26 7.27 -8.16
N ASN A 75 -0.66 6.08 -7.71
CA ASN A 75 -2.02 5.88 -7.18
C ASN A 75 -2.26 6.66 -5.87
N ARG A 76 -1.25 6.86 -5.03
CA ARG A 76 -1.35 7.73 -3.85
C ARG A 76 -1.50 9.19 -4.26
N ILE A 77 -0.74 9.66 -5.25
CA ILE A 77 -0.91 11.01 -5.80
C ILE A 77 -2.35 11.20 -6.28
N ARG A 78 -2.90 10.27 -7.08
CA ARG A 78 -4.30 10.33 -7.50
C ARG A 78 -5.29 10.39 -6.35
N ARG A 79 -5.02 9.71 -5.24
CA ARG A 79 -5.86 9.77 -4.04
C ARG A 79 -5.83 11.15 -3.39
N VAL A 80 -4.69 11.83 -3.39
CA VAL A 80 -4.58 13.23 -2.94
C VAL A 80 -5.46 14.14 -3.79
N PHE A 81 -5.38 14.01 -5.13
CA PHE A 81 -6.23 14.79 -6.03
C PHE A 81 -7.71 14.43 -5.89
N LYS A 82 -8.04 13.16 -5.65
CA LYS A 82 -9.42 12.75 -5.36
C LYS A 82 -9.97 13.44 -4.11
N TRP A 83 -9.18 13.45 -3.04
CA TRP A 83 -9.54 14.15 -1.81
C TRP A 83 -9.64 15.67 -2.05
N GLY A 84 -8.77 16.23 -2.88
CA GLY A 84 -8.84 17.64 -3.26
C GLY A 84 -10.12 17.99 -4.03
N VAL A 85 -10.60 17.12 -4.92
CA VAL A 85 -11.91 17.29 -5.60
C VAL A 85 -13.05 17.21 -4.60
N GLU A 86 -13.01 16.25 -3.67
CA GLU A 86 -14.01 16.09 -2.61
C GLU A 86 -14.12 17.32 -1.69
N ASN A 87 -13.04 18.07 -1.52
CA ASN A 87 -12.97 19.26 -0.67
C ASN A 87 -12.86 20.57 -1.50
N GLU A 88 -13.26 20.53 -2.78
CA GLU A 88 -13.32 21.70 -3.69
C GLU A 88 -11.97 22.44 -3.93
N PHE A 89 -10.84 21.85 -3.57
CA PHE A 89 -9.50 22.37 -3.87
C PHE A 89 -9.10 22.17 -5.34
N VAL A 90 -9.66 21.16 -5.99
CA VAL A 90 -9.27 20.71 -7.34
C VAL A 90 -10.52 20.59 -8.21
N PRO A 91 -10.53 21.14 -9.44
CA PRO A 91 -11.61 20.87 -10.40
C PRO A 91 -11.68 19.39 -10.80
N ALA A 92 -12.88 18.85 -11.00
CA ALA A 92 -13.08 17.43 -11.33
C ALA A 92 -12.35 16.97 -12.60
N ASP A 93 -12.24 17.86 -13.61
CA ASP A 93 -11.58 17.58 -14.88
C ASP A 93 -10.11 17.20 -14.72
N ILE A 94 -9.42 17.81 -13.75
CA ILE A 94 -8.02 17.51 -13.45
C ILE A 94 -7.90 16.06 -12.98
N LEU A 95 -8.74 15.65 -12.02
CA LEU A 95 -8.73 14.26 -11.54
C LEU A 95 -9.03 13.27 -12.67
N HIS A 96 -9.99 13.58 -13.54
CA HIS A 96 -10.33 12.73 -14.68
C HIS A 96 -9.13 12.55 -15.62
N GLY A 97 -8.44 13.64 -15.97
CA GLY A 97 -7.21 13.59 -16.76
C GLY A 97 -6.10 12.76 -16.10
N LEU A 98 -5.90 12.92 -14.79
CA LEU A 98 -4.89 12.14 -14.05
C LEU A 98 -5.21 10.65 -13.98
N GLN A 99 -6.49 10.28 -13.94
CA GLN A 99 -6.96 8.89 -13.99
C GLN A 99 -6.70 8.24 -15.35
N ALA A 100 -6.81 9.00 -16.44
CA ALA A 100 -6.56 8.51 -17.80
C ALA A 100 -5.11 8.05 -18.05
N VAL A 101 -4.14 8.48 -17.24
CA VAL A 101 -2.74 8.07 -17.42
C VAL A 101 -2.56 6.57 -17.14
N ALA A 102 -2.28 5.76 -18.16
CA ALA A 102 -2.09 4.33 -17.96
C ALA A 102 -0.93 4.02 -16.96
N PRO A 103 -1.07 3.01 -16.08
CA PRO A 103 0.03 2.55 -15.23
C PRO A 103 1.15 1.92 -16.06
N LEU A 104 2.36 1.82 -15.49
CA LEU A 104 3.46 1.11 -16.12
C LEU A 104 3.14 -0.40 -16.17
N LYS A 105 3.24 -0.98 -17.37
CA LYS A 105 2.94 -2.41 -17.64
C LYS A 105 4.17 -3.28 -17.38
N PHE A 106 3.94 -4.49 -16.90
CA PHE A 106 4.99 -5.48 -16.67
C PHE A 106 5.67 -5.86 -17.99
N GLY A 107 7.00 -5.91 -18.01
CA GLY A 107 7.81 -6.37 -19.14
C GLY A 107 7.76 -5.50 -20.41
N ARG A 108 7.05 -4.37 -20.38
CA ARG A 108 6.96 -3.42 -21.52
C ARG A 108 7.58 -2.06 -21.23
N CYS A 109 8.12 -1.88 -20.04
CA CYS A 109 8.77 -0.65 -19.59
C CYS A 109 10.18 -1.02 -19.15
N ASN A 110 11.20 -0.29 -19.62
CA ASN A 110 12.60 -0.50 -19.26
C ASN A 110 12.88 0.00 -17.81
N VAL A 111 12.14 -0.55 -16.85
CA VAL A 111 12.10 -0.15 -15.44
C VAL A 111 12.40 -1.38 -14.62
N ARG A 112 13.15 -1.22 -13.53
CA ARG A 112 13.50 -2.31 -12.63
C ARG A 112 12.26 -3.08 -12.16
N GLU A 113 12.26 -4.39 -12.38
CA GLU A 113 11.27 -5.31 -11.81
C GLU A 113 11.86 -5.94 -10.54
N ALA A 114 11.06 -6.00 -9.47
CA ALA A 114 11.48 -6.68 -8.25
C ALA A 114 11.15 -8.17 -8.36
N GLU A 115 12.09 -9.02 -7.95
CA GLU A 115 11.81 -10.45 -7.87
C GLU A 115 10.69 -10.73 -6.85
N PRO A 116 9.82 -11.72 -7.14
CA PRO A 116 8.82 -12.13 -6.17
C PRO A 116 9.49 -12.70 -4.91
N VAL A 117 8.95 -12.36 -3.74
CA VAL A 117 9.37 -12.95 -2.47
C VAL A 117 9.00 -14.44 -2.51
N LYS A 118 10.01 -15.31 -2.46
CA LYS A 118 9.84 -16.77 -2.45
C LYS A 118 9.64 -17.28 -1.02
N PRO A 119 8.96 -18.43 -0.83
CA PRO A 119 8.91 -19.11 0.45
C PRO A 119 10.31 -19.43 0.97
N VAL A 120 10.45 -19.46 2.30
CA VAL A 120 11.68 -19.88 2.95
C VAL A 120 11.89 -21.38 2.69
N PRO A 121 13.10 -21.83 2.31
CA PRO A 121 13.42 -23.23 2.18
C PRO A 121 13.22 -24.02 3.50
N GLU A 122 12.57 -25.19 3.42
CA GLU A 122 12.21 -26.01 4.59
C GLU A 122 13.42 -26.37 5.47
N ASN A 123 14.58 -26.61 4.84
CA ASN A 123 15.82 -26.98 5.51
C ASN A 123 16.39 -25.86 6.41
N LEU A 124 15.95 -24.61 6.24
CA LEU A 124 16.39 -23.48 7.06
C LEU A 124 15.47 -23.22 8.25
N ILE A 125 14.28 -23.83 8.29
CA ILE A 125 13.27 -23.53 9.31
C ILE A 125 13.74 -24.01 10.68
N GLU A 126 14.03 -25.30 10.83
CA GLU A 126 14.39 -25.89 12.12
C GLU A 126 15.71 -25.33 12.72
N PRO A 127 16.77 -25.07 11.93
CA PRO A 127 17.96 -24.37 12.44
C PRO A 127 17.66 -22.96 12.95
N VAL A 128 16.81 -22.20 12.25
CA VAL A 128 16.44 -20.83 12.68
C VAL A 128 15.59 -20.86 13.95
N LEU A 129 14.68 -21.82 14.09
CA LEU A 129 13.86 -21.99 15.29
C LEU A 129 14.69 -22.21 16.56
N LYS A 130 15.90 -22.74 16.45
CA LYS A 130 16.84 -22.94 17.57
C LYS A 130 17.64 -21.69 17.94
N LEU A 131 17.72 -20.71 17.04
CA LEU A 131 18.48 -19.47 17.24
C LEU A 131 17.61 -18.30 17.71
N VAL A 132 16.31 -18.33 17.42
CA VAL A 132 15.37 -17.27 17.82
C VAL A 132 14.87 -17.46 19.24
N ALA A 133 14.35 -16.38 19.84
CA ALA A 133 13.73 -16.45 21.16
C ALA A 133 12.56 -17.46 21.19
N PRO A 134 12.33 -18.18 22.30
CA PRO A 134 11.28 -19.20 22.40
C PRO A 134 9.88 -18.70 22.02
N GLN A 135 9.58 -17.43 22.32
CA GLN A 135 8.32 -16.77 21.97
C GLN A 135 8.17 -16.62 20.44
N VAL A 136 9.24 -16.27 19.74
CA VAL A 136 9.25 -16.16 18.27
C VAL A 136 9.12 -17.55 17.63
N ALA A 137 9.84 -18.55 18.15
CA ALA A 137 9.71 -19.93 17.68
C ALA A 137 8.26 -20.45 17.84
N ALA A 138 7.62 -20.14 18.97
CA ALA A 138 6.23 -20.48 19.23
C ALA A 138 5.25 -19.77 18.29
N MET A 139 5.56 -18.56 17.81
CA MET A 139 4.75 -17.85 16.79
C MET A 139 4.95 -18.42 15.38
N VAL A 140 6.17 -18.85 15.02
CA VAL A 140 6.46 -19.39 13.69
C VAL A 140 5.79 -20.75 13.45
N ARG A 141 5.74 -21.62 14.46
CA ARG A 141 5.11 -22.96 14.36
C ARG A 141 3.66 -22.93 13.85
N PRO A 142 2.72 -22.17 14.45
CA PRO A 142 1.36 -22.08 13.94
C PRO A 142 1.29 -21.32 12.60
N GLN A 143 2.16 -20.32 12.35
CA GLN A 143 2.22 -19.67 11.03
C GLN A 143 2.59 -20.66 9.92
N LEU A 144 3.50 -21.60 10.18
CA LEU A 144 3.87 -22.65 9.23
C LEU A 144 2.73 -23.63 8.97
N LEU A 145 2.01 -24.04 10.01
CA LEU A 145 0.95 -25.06 9.92
C LEU A 145 -0.33 -24.55 9.26
N ILE A 146 -0.75 -23.31 9.55
CA ILE A 146 -2.04 -22.78 9.10
C ILE A 146 -1.96 -21.54 8.23
N GLY A 147 -0.75 -21.05 7.93
CA GLY A 147 -0.54 -19.89 7.04
C GLY A 147 -1.14 -18.60 7.58
N MET A 148 -1.26 -18.45 8.90
CA MET A 148 -1.83 -17.24 9.50
C MET A 148 -0.93 -16.01 9.28
N ARG A 149 -1.54 -14.83 9.17
CA ARG A 149 -0.77 -13.57 9.12
C ARG A 149 -0.13 -13.30 10.49
N PRO A 150 1.07 -12.70 10.52
CA PRO A 150 1.79 -12.45 11.78
C PRO A 150 0.99 -11.60 12.77
N ALA A 151 0.24 -10.61 12.28
CA ALA A 151 -0.63 -9.79 13.12
C ALA A 151 -1.69 -10.61 13.89
N ALA A 152 -2.15 -11.75 13.35
CA ALA A 152 -3.10 -12.61 14.04
C ALA A 152 -2.43 -13.47 15.15
N ALA A 153 -1.12 -13.69 15.06
CA ALA A 153 -0.35 -14.38 16.11
C ALA A 153 -0.02 -13.45 17.29
N GLU A 154 0.08 -12.14 17.04
CA GLU A 154 0.29 -11.13 18.10
C GLU A 154 -0.98 -10.96 18.97
N ASP A 155 -2.15 -10.90 18.34
CA ASP A 155 -3.42 -10.67 19.04
C ASP A 155 -3.85 -11.85 19.93
N SER A 156 -3.46 -13.08 19.60
CA SER A 156 -3.78 -14.28 20.38
C SER A 156 -2.95 -14.41 21.68
N GLY A 157 -1.86 -13.67 21.81
CA GLY A 157 -1.02 -13.64 23.02
C GLY A 157 -1.56 -12.77 24.17
N THR A 158 -2.58 -11.94 23.92
CA THR A 158 -3.03 -10.89 24.88
C THR A 158 -4.35 -11.21 25.59
N THR A 159 -5.03 -12.33 25.30
CA THR A 159 -6.28 -12.67 26.00
C THR A 159 -6.29 -14.13 26.47
N CYS A 160 -5.78 -14.36 27.67
CA CYS A 160 -6.24 -15.46 28.51
C CYS A 160 -6.67 -14.90 29.88
N SER A 161 -7.72 -14.09 29.88
CA SER A 161 -8.56 -13.83 31.07
C SER A 161 -10.07 -13.76 30.76
N ALA A 162 -10.50 -13.93 29.51
CA ALA A 162 -11.92 -14.09 29.21
C ALA A 162 -12.08 -14.97 27.98
N ALA A 163 -12.78 -16.08 28.14
CA ALA A 163 -13.11 -17.00 27.06
C ALA A 163 -13.96 -16.29 25.98
N PRO A 164 -13.63 -16.37 24.69
CA PRO A 164 -14.51 -15.90 23.64
C PRO A 164 -15.49 -17.01 23.26
N GLU A 165 -16.78 -16.68 23.28
CA GLU A 165 -17.83 -17.47 22.64
C GLU A 165 -17.50 -17.70 21.15
N ILE A 166 -17.62 -18.95 20.72
CA ILE A 166 -17.39 -19.39 19.34
C ILE A 166 -18.48 -18.76 18.45
N ARG A 167 -18.14 -17.69 17.73
CA ARG A 167 -19.03 -17.10 16.72
C ARG A 167 -18.97 -17.95 15.45
N SER A 168 -20.01 -18.77 15.27
CA SER A 168 -20.29 -19.60 14.10
C SER A 168 -20.06 -18.87 12.76
N ALA A 169 -19.17 -19.43 11.93
CA ALA A 169 -18.93 -19.01 10.57
C ALA A 169 -20.08 -19.47 9.66
N ARG A 170 -21.00 -18.55 9.31
CA ARG A 170 -21.90 -18.75 8.17
C ARG A 170 -21.13 -18.54 6.87
N GLY A 171 -21.03 -19.62 6.09
CA GLY A 171 -20.39 -19.63 4.79
C GLY A 171 -21.11 -18.85 3.70
N LYS A 172 -20.34 -18.51 2.67
CA LYS A 172 -20.84 -18.36 1.30
C LYS A 172 -19.87 -19.06 0.36
N ARG A 173 -20.31 -20.22 -0.12
CA ARG A 173 -19.79 -20.88 -1.33
C ARG A 173 -20.11 -19.99 -2.54
N ALA A 174 -19.18 -19.92 -3.48
CA ALA A 174 -19.49 -19.71 -4.89
C ALA A 174 -18.46 -20.52 -5.70
N GLN A 175 -18.84 -21.77 -5.97
CA GLN A 175 -18.14 -22.67 -6.88
C GLN A 175 -18.85 -22.52 -8.22
N THR A 176 -18.15 -21.93 -9.18
CA THR A 176 -18.64 -21.68 -10.54
C THR A 176 -18.46 -22.92 -11.40
N ALA A 177 -19.57 -23.32 -12.04
CA ALA A 177 -19.70 -23.98 -13.34
C ALA A 177 -19.04 -25.36 -13.57
N LEU A 178 -19.91 -26.37 -13.75
CA LEU A 178 -19.73 -27.44 -14.74
C LEU A 178 -21.11 -28.04 -15.06
N LEU A 179 -21.71 -27.56 -16.14
CA LEU A 179 -22.85 -28.16 -16.84
C LEU A 179 -22.72 -27.77 -18.31
N SER A 180 -22.08 -28.62 -19.10
CA SER A 180 -22.22 -28.71 -20.55
C SER A 180 -21.59 -30.01 -21.03
N ARG A 181 -22.47 -30.88 -21.54
CA ARG A 181 -22.27 -32.19 -22.20
C ARG A 181 -22.41 -33.40 -21.31
#